data_AF-A0A2E3PJ06-F1
#
_entry.id   AF-A0A2E3PJ06-F1
#
_cell.length_a   1.000
_cell.length_b   1.000
_cell.length_c   1.000
_cell.angle_alpha   90.00
_cell.angle_beta   90.00
_cell.angle_gamma   90.00
#
_symmetry.space_group_name_H-M   'P 1'
#
loop_
_entity.id
_entity.type
_entity.pdbx_description
1 polymer ?
#
loop_
_entity_poly.entity_id
_entity_poly.type
_entity_poly.pdbx_seq_one_letter_code
_entity_poly.pdbx_strand_id
1 'polypeptide(L)'
;MLMEKLDVDGNTRPLRIAVCGEVSSGKSTILNTLLRAPVLPDNIGRSSRPIIQVCHRAAPGAEVLRSDGTHARSDRVDDPEIFREADHIRLWSDRDHLSGMELIEVPLTKVEDLTDAQVDLVQSSDVMIWVTIASQAWRLTEKTIVEALDLDPRQAILAVSRADKLRSGDDRTRLKDRLLRETESYFGACIFVQGSRRIIGDAARSDVAWSETGGTQIVAAIGSIAKALRERRKAEAIDPAQEVSDVDATSDHQPVPVSAAPEREAPAPVSKPLVLDTTARVPDPGKAKATHTGNGDISDKVVTFSTVRNAARDQRPANTDKARADTPAAPTAASSAISAPQPAAKIQTARADTASTPDPADRVAMLRTLAGSLGGAPVVGLCPADSSAKCEILAGDAEIGGRIGAFCQRSLQDLTRDFPPDGPGGPVTSLFLSTQRTRVLFQSVPGLGVVFLMVDAVAFNQGIAQSTLSRLCKVAEDAA
;
A
#
# COMPACT_ATOMS: atom_id res chain seq x y z
N MET A 1 1.57 7.79 24.70
CA MET A 1 1.38 9.21 25.07
C MET A 1 2.03 10.08 23.98
N LEU A 2 1.31 10.36 22.88
CA LEU A 2 1.85 11.10 21.73
C LEU A 2 0.73 11.74 20.87
N MET A 3 -0.32 12.23 21.55
CA MET A 3 -1.46 12.95 20.99
C MET A 3 -1.61 14.30 21.71
N GLU A 4 -0.52 15.08 21.76
CA GLU A 4 -0.60 16.46 22.26
C GLU A 4 -1.06 17.37 21.12
N LYS A 5 -2.23 17.99 21.33
CA LYS A 5 -2.83 18.96 20.41
C LYS A 5 -1.86 20.14 20.23
N LEU A 6 -1.49 20.43 18.99
CA LEU A 6 -0.98 21.76 18.62
C LEU A 6 -2.12 22.53 17.95
N ASP A 7 -2.82 23.29 18.80
CA ASP A 7 -3.69 24.39 18.39
C ASP A 7 -2.79 25.49 17.81
N VAL A 8 -2.95 25.80 16.53
CA VAL A 8 -2.30 26.95 15.89
C VAL A 8 -3.38 27.64 15.07
N ASP A 9 -3.58 28.92 15.35
CA ASP A 9 -4.53 29.84 14.71
C ASP A 9 -6.03 29.54 14.93
N GLY A 10 -6.54 29.90 16.12
CA GLY A 10 -7.93 30.39 16.23
C GLY A 10 -9.05 29.36 16.39
N ASN A 11 -8.93 28.43 17.34
CA ASN A 11 -10.05 27.72 17.97
C ASN A 11 -10.90 26.78 17.06
N THR A 12 -10.30 26.16 16.04
CA THR A 12 -10.85 24.92 15.47
C THR A 12 -9.76 23.90 15.21
N ARG A 13 -9.84 22.73 15.88
CA ARG A 13 -9.04 21.54 15.55
C ARG A 13 -9.11 21.28 14.04
N PRO A 14 -7.97 20.97 13.36
CA PRO A 14 -7.98 20.66 11.94
C PRO A 14 -8.88 19.47 11.63
N LEU A 15 -9.48 19.48 10.44
CA LEU A 15 -10.29 18.38 9.93
C LEU A 15 -9.39 17.16 9.71
N ARG A 16 -9.57 16.12 10.53
CA ARG A 16 -8.75 14.91 10.47
C ARG A 16 -9.31 13.94 9.43
N ILE A 17 -8.46 13.46 8.54
CA ILE A 17 -8.84 12.64 7.39
C ILE A 17 -7.95 11.38 7.39
N ALA A 18 -8.54 10.21 7.62
CA ALA A 18 -7.84 8.93 7.55
C ALA A 18 -7.83 8.40 6.12
N VAL A 19 -6.66 8.12 5.55
CA VAL A 19 -6.49 7.49 4.23
C VAL A 19 -6.19 6.01 4.43
N CYS A 20 -7.18 5.18 4.11
CA CYS A 20 -7.26 3.75 4.45
C CYS A 20 -7.32 2.87 3.19
N GLY A 21 -7.25 1.55 3.35
CA GLY A 21 -7.27 0.58 2.25
C GLY A 21 -6.16 -0.48 2.36
N GLU A 22 -6.27 -1.56 1.58
CA GLU A 22 -5.31 -2.68 1.57
C GLU A 22 -3.86 -2.27 1.21
N VAL A 23 -2.92 -3.20 1.41
CA VAL A 23 -1.52 -3.06 0.99
C VAL A 23 -1.45 -2.78 -0.51
N SER A 24 -0.66 -1.78 -0.91
CA SER A 24 -0.48 -1.36 -2.31
C SER A 24 -1.75 -0.91 -3.05
N SER A 25 -2.85 -0.62 -2.34
CA SER A 25 -4.11 -0.16 -2.95
C SER A 25 -4.05 1.22 -3.63
N GLY A 26 -3.00 2.01 -3.35
CA GLY A 26 -2.80 3.35 -3.92
C GLY A 26 -2.94 4.50 -2.91
N LYS A 27 -3.00 4.24 -1.60
CA LYS A 27 -3.07 5.26 -0.53
C LYS A 27 -2.08 6.41 -0.72
N SER A 28 -0.79 6.11 -0.88
CA SER A 28 0.26 7.11 -1.09
C SER A 28 0.11 7.86 -2.41
N THR A 29 -0.55 7.26 -3.41
CA THR A 29 -0.94 7.94 -4.66
C THR A 29 -2.05 8.97 -4.41
N ILE A 30 -3.03 8.68 -3.53
CA ILE A 30 -4.05 9.65 -3.12
C ILE A 30 -3.40 10.84 -2.40
N LEU A 31 -2.49 10.58 -1.46
CA LEU A 31 -1.75 11.65 -0.79
C LEU A 31 -0.92 12.48 -1.78
N ASN A 32 -0.22 11.85 -2.74
CA ASN A 32 0.50 12.57 -3.81
C ASN A 32 -0.42 13.43 -4.70
N THR A 33 -1.63 12.94 -5.02
CA THR A 33 -2.67 13.72 -5.71
C THR A 33 -3.13 14.93 -4.88
N LEU A 34 -3.30 14.77 -3.56
CA LEU A 34 -3.66 15.87 -2.66
C LEU A 34 -2.51 16.87 -2.43
N LEU A 35 -1.26 16.41 -2.39
CA LEU A 35 -0.05 17.25 -2.35
C LEU A 35 0.21 17.98 -3.67
N ARG A 36 -0.45 17.57 -4.77
CA ARG A 36 -0.13 17.97 -6.14
C ARG A 36 1.36 17.79 -6.48
N ALA A 37 1.95 16.71 -5.99
CA ALA A 37 3.37 16.40 -6.16
C ALA A 37 3.64 14.91 -5.89
N PRO A 38 4.52 14.24 -6.66
CA PRO A 38 4.87 12.83 -6.48
C PRO A 38 5.93 12.66 -5.37
N VAL A 39 5.61 13.10 -4.15
CA VAL A 39 6.52 13.13 -2.99
C VAL A 39 6.72 11.75 -2.39
N LEU A 40 5.64 11.02 -2.15
CA LEU A 40 5.66 9.72 -1.50
C LEU A 40 6.12 8.62 -2.47
N PRO A 41 7.05 7.74 -2.07
CA PRO A 41 7.54 6.66 -2.91
C PRO A 41 6.51 5.54 -3.10
N ASP A 42 6.67 4.80 -4.19
CA ASP A 42 5.90 3.57 -4.44
C ASP A 42 6.44 2.44 -3.54
N ASN A 43 5.86 2.29 -2.35
CA ASN A 43 6.29 1.38 -1.29
C ASN A 43 5.99 -0.12 -1.58
N ILE A 44 6.39 -0.62 -2.75
CA ILE A 44 6.31 -2.04 -3.14
C ILE A 44 7.50 -2.77 -2.49
N GLY A 45 7.22 -3.87 -1.77
CA GLY A 45 8.26 -4.79 -1.27
C GLY A 45 8.91 -4.43 0.08
N ARG A 46 8.45 -3.39 0.79
CA ARG A 46 8.94 -3.08 2.15
C ARG A 46 8.16 -3.85 3.22
N SER A 47 8.86 -4.31 4.25
CA SER A 47 8.34 -5.08 5.39
C SER A 47 7.50 -4.24 6.36
N SER A 48 7.89 -2.99 6.60
CA SER A 48 7.11 -2.00 7.36
C SER A 48 6.79 -0.77 6.51
N ARG A 49 5.77 -0.02 6.92
CA ARG A 49 5.42 1.28 6.34
C ARG A 49 5.26 2.31 7.47
N PRO A 50 5.88 3.50 7.36
CA PRO A 50 5.62 4.56 8.31
C PRO A 50 4.15 4.98 8.28
N ILE A 51 3.65 5.47 9.41
CA ILE A 51 2.47 6.34 9.42
C ILE A 51 2.87 7.66 8.76
N ILE A 52 2.11 8.11 7.77
CA ILE A 52 2.38 9.36 7.05
C ILE A 52 1.29 10.37 7.40
N GLN A 53 1.68 11.42 8.13
CA GLN A 53 0.84 12.55 8.49
C GLN A 53 1.16 13.73 7.57
N VAL A 54 0.17 14.38 6.97
CA VAL A 54 0.35 15.59 6.15
C VAL A 54 -0.47 16.74 6.72
N CYS A 55 0.15 17.89 6.89
CA CYS A 55 -0.49 19.13 7.35
C CYS A 55 -0.08 20.33 6.49
N HIS A 56 -0.90 21.38 6.46
CA HIS A 56 -0.55 22.63 5.79
C HIS A 56 0.41 23.50 6.62
N ARG A 57 1.44 24.08 5.98
CA ARG A 57 2.26 25.19 6.50
C ARG A 57 2.82 26.01 5.34
N ALA A 58 3.01 27.31 5.55
CA ALA A 58 3.62 28.22 4.56
C ALA A 58 5.05 27.83 4.13
N ALA A 59 5.80 27.11 4.98
CA ALA A 59 7.08 26.50 4.65
C ALA A 59 6.90 24.97 4.54
N PRO A 60 7.19 24.35 3.37
CA PRO A 60 7.19 22.90 3.24
C PRO A 60 8.38 22.28 3.98
N GLY A 61 8.25 21.01 4.35
CA GLY A 61 9.32 20.28 5.04
C GLY A 61 8.81 18.98 5.65
N ALA A 62 9.67 18.29 6.38
CA ALA A 62 9.40 16.99 6.98
C ALA A 62 10.00 16.88 8.40
N GLU A 63 9.33 16.08 9.22
CA GLU A 63 9.81 15.60 10.52
C GLU A 63 9.64 14.08 10.56
N VAL A 64 10.72 13.36 10.85
CA VAL A 64 10.81 11.91 10.82
C VAL A 64 11.11 11.40 12.22
N LEU A 65 10.34 10.39 12.65
CA LEU A 65 10.66 9.53 13.78
C LEU A 65 11.04 8.15 13.24
N ARG A 66 12.22 7.65 13.62
CA ARG A 66 12.71 6.31 13.28
C ARG A 66 12.49 5.31 14.41
N SER A 67 12.65 4.04 14.09
CA SER A 67 12.52 2.91 15.03
C SER A 67 13.55 2.90 16.16
N ASP A 68 14.69 3.57 16.00
CA ASP A 68 15.68 3.82 17.07
C ASP A 68 15.29 4.98 18.00
N GLY A 69 14.13 5.61 17.77
CA GLY A 69 13.67 6.80 18.48
C GLY A 69 14.31 8.11 18.03
N THR A 70 15.15 8.11 16.99
CA THR A 70 15.76 9.35 16.49
C THR A 70 14.75 10.22 15.76
N HIS A 71 14.83 11.53 16.04
CA HIS A 71 14.09 12.56 15.35
C HIS A 71 14.99 13.27 14.33
N ALA A 72 14.53 13.40 13.09
CA ALA A 72 15.18 14.21 12.06
C ALA A 72 14.20 15.23 11.47
N ARG A 73 14.71 16.38 11.04
CA ARG A 73 13.96 17.36 10.24
C ARG A 73 14.66 17.61 8.92
N SER A 74 13.88 17.91 7.89
CA SER A 74 14.37 18.29 6.56
C SER A 74 13.45 19.33 5.96
N ASP A 75 14.03 20.37 5.35
CA ASP A 75 13.26 21.36 4.58
C ASP A 75 12.88 20.84 3.18
N ARG A 76 13.36 19.63 2.83
CA ARG A 76 13.15 18.98 1.53
C ARG A 76 12.20 17.80 1.64
N VAL A 77 10.93 17.98 1.32
CA VAL A 77 9.97 16.85 1.29
C VAL A 77 10.30 15.80 0.21
N ASP A 78 11.07 16.17 -0.82
CA ASP A 78 11.39 15.32 -1.98
C ASP A 78 12.60 14.39 -1.77
N ASP A 79 13.25 14.46 -0.59
CA ASP A 79 14.42 13.66 -0.27
C ASP A 79 14.04 12.20 0.06
N PRO A 80 14.49 11.19 -0.73
CA PRO A 80 14.19 9.78 -0.45
C PRO A 80 14.71 9.28 0.89
N GLU A 81 15.73 9.91 1.46
CA GLU A 81 16.38 9.51 2.72
C GLU A 81 15.42 9.64 3.92
N ILE A 82 14.46 10.57 3.85
CA ILE A 82 13.38 10.79 4.83
C ILE A 82 12.53 9.54 5.02
N PHE A 83 12.39 8.73 3.97
CA PHE A 83 11.58 7.52 3.97
C PHE A 83 12.36 6.27 4.40
N ARG A 84 13.68 6.33 4.69
CA ARG A 84 14.43 5.16 5.18
C ARG A 84 14.22 4.98 6.68
N GLU A 85 13.88 3.75 7.09
CA GLU A 85 13.76 3.32 8.50
C GLU A 85 12.86 4.23 9.38
N ALA A 86 11.91 4.90 8.75
CA ALA A 86 10.93 5.74 9.40
C ALA A 86 9.74 4.92 9.89
N ASP A 87 9.31 5.19 11.13
CA ASP A 87 8.07 4.66 11.73
C ASP A 87 6.95 5.69 11.64
N HIS A 88 7.27 6.99 11.72
CA HIS A 88 6.32 8.09 11.51
C HIS A 88 6.98 9.21 10.73
N ILE A 89 6.29 9.72 9.71
CA ILE A 89 6.71 10.86 8.90
C ILE A 89 5.60 11.90 8.93
N ARG A 90 5.92 13.11 9.42
CA ARG A 90 5.07 14.29 9.31
C ARG A 90 5.59 15.17 8.19
N LEU A 91 4.78 15.35 7.14
CA LEU A 91 5.05 16.25 6.03
C LEU A 91 4.27 17.55 6.18
N TRP A 92 4.91 18.65 5.80
CA TRP A 92 4.30 19.96 5.67
C TRP A 92 4.27 20.39 4.22
N SER A 93 3.14 20.97 3.80
CA SER A 93 2.90 21.40 2.43
C SER A 93 2.32 22.81 2.42
N ASP A 94 2.78 23.60 1.44
CA ASP A 94 2.40 24.99 1.14
C ASP A 94 1.14 25.10 0.26
N ARG A 95 0.40 23.99 0.07
CA ARG A 95 -0.81 23.99 -0.75
C ARG A 95 -2.00 24.50 0.03
N ASP A 96 -2.48 25.70 -0.32
CA ASP A 96 -3.63 26.36 0.32
C ASP A 96 -4.87 25.48 0.51
N HIS A 97 -5.16 24.57 -0.45
CA HIS A 97 -6.33 23.68 -0.37
C HIS A 97 -6.21 22.59 0.72
N LEU A 98 -5.05 22.44 1.36
CA LEU A 98 -4.82 21.61 2.54
C LEU A 98 -4.96 22.40 3.86
N SER A 99 -5.18 23.72 3.79
CA SER A 99 -5.33 24.56 4.98
C SER A 99 -6.49 24.09 5.85
N GLY A 100 -6.25 23.96 7.16
CA GLY A 100 -7.20 23.40 8.12
C GLY A 100 -7.44 21.88 8.01
N MET A 101 -6.62 21.13 7.26
CA MET A 101 -6.70 19.67 7.14
C MET A 101 -5.49 18.96 7.76
N GLU A 102 -5.75 17.77 8.32
CA GLU A 102 -4.75 16.80 8.78
C GLU A 102 -5.03 15.46 8.08
N LEU A 103 -4.20 15.08 7.10
CA LEU A 103 -4.30 13.78 6.41
C LEU A 103 -3.40 12.76 7.12
N ILE A 104 -3.87 11.51 7.27
CA ILE A 104 -3.11 10.44 7.90
C ILE A 104 -3.25 9.16 7.04
N GLU A 105 -2.17 8.69 6.39
CA GLU A 105 -2.17 7.33 5.78
C GLU A 105 -2.05 6.29 6.89
N VAL A 106 -3.10 5.48 7.04
CA VAL A 106 -3.13 4.37 7.99
C VAL A 106 -2.73 3.07 7.26
N PRO A 107 -1.67 2.38 7.68
CA PRO A 107 -1.25 1.12 7.07
C PRO A 107 -2.17 -0.02 7.52
N LEU A 108 -3.19 -0.33 6.71
CA LEU A 108 -4.08 -1.49 6.90
C LEU A 108 -3.68 -2.66 5.99
N THR A 109 -3.75 -3.89 6.51
CA THR A 109 -3.42 -5.14 5.80
C THR A 109 -4.66 -5.99 5.54
N LYS A 110 -5.21 -6.62 6.57
CA LYS A 110 -6.39 -7.51 6.59
C LYS A 110 -7.12 -7.36 7.94
N VAL A 111 -8.37 -7.82 8.03
CA VAL A 111 -9.20 -7.60 9.23
C VAL A 111 -8.61 -8.24 10.49
N GLU A 112 -7.92 -9.37 10.36
CA GLU A 112 -7.34 -10.12 11.48
C GLU A 112 -6.07 -9.46 12.06
N ASP A 113 -5.49 -8.48 11.36
CA ASP A 113 -4.34 -7.69 11.83
C ASP A 113 -4.76 -6.28 12.31
N LEU A 114 -6.06 -5.94 12.29
CA LEU A 114 -6.54 -4.65 12.80
C LEU A 114 -6.28 -4.56 14.30
N THR A 115 -5.50 -3.57 14.69
CA THR A 115 -5.27 -3.23 16.10
C THR A 115 -6.31 -2.21 16.56
N ASP A 116 -6.70 -2.28 17.83
CA ASP A 116 -7.62 -1.30 18.45
C ASP A 116 -7.15 0.15 18.21
N ALA A 117 -5.83 0.39 18.31
CA ALA A 117 -5.23 1.70 18.05
C ALA A 117 -5.41 2.20 16.61
N GLN A 118 -5.50 1.32 15.61
CA GLN A 118 -5.83 1.70 14.23
C GLN A 118 -7.32 1.97 14.07
N VAL A 119 -8.18 1.19 14.72
CA VAL A 119 -9.64 1.41 14.73
C VAL A 119 -9.96 2.75 15.39
N ASP A 120 -9.45 3.00 16.60
CA ASP A 120 -9.55 4.28 17.32
C ASP A 120 -9.05 5.47 16.49
N LEU A 121 -7.91 5.32 15.81
CA LEU A 121 -7.35 6.38 14.96
C LEU A 121 -8.30 6.72 13.80
N VAL A 122 -8.87 5.71 13.15
CA VAL A 122 -9.81 5.88 12.04
C VAL A 122 -11.15 6.44 12.54
N GLN A 123 -11.71 5.90 13.63
CA GLN A 123 -12.96 6.40 14.24
C GLN A 123 -12.83 7.81 14.84
N SER A 124 -11.64 8.21 15.29
CA SER A 124 -11.36 9.58 15.77
C SER A 124 -11.17 10.64 14.67
N SER A 125 -11.32 10.24 13.40
CA SER A 125 -11.18 11.08 12.21
C SER A 125 -12.54 11.63 11.74
N ASP A 126 -12.54 12.87 11.25
CA ASP A 126 -13.74 13.51 10.71
C ASP A 126 -14.17 12.90 9.36
N VAL A 127 -13.23 12.38 8.57
CA VAL A 127 -13.46 11.78 7.26
C VAL A 127 -12.58 10.53 7.09
N MET A 128 -13.12 9.46 6.49
CA MET A 128 -12.32 8.35 5.95
C MET A 128 -12.29 8.41 4.41
N ILE A 129 -11.11 8.20 3.83
CA ILE A 129 -10.94 7.89 2.41
C ILE A 129 -10.48 6.43 2.30
N TRP A 130 -11.36 5.53 1.86
CA TRP A 130 -11.00 4.15 1.56
C TRP A 130 -10.47 4.04 0.13
N VAL A 131 -9.28 3.48 -0.04
CA VAL A 131 -8.62 3.40 -1.35
C VAL A 131 -8.64 1.96 -1.87
N THR A 132 -9.28 1.78 -3.02
CA THR A 132 -9.43 0.50 -3.74
C THR A 132 -8.78 0.56 -5.12
N ILE A 133 -8.35 -0.57 -5.71
CA ILE A 133 -7.72 -0.60 -7.04
C ILE A 133 -8.77 -0.86 -8.11
N ALA A 134 -8.89 -0.02 -9.14
CA ALA A 134 -9.92 -0.14 -10.19
C ALA A 134 -10.09 -1.56 -10.79
N SER A 135 -9.00 -2.26 -11.08
CA SER A 135 -9.03 -3.61 -11.66
C SER A 135 -9.51 -4.73 -10.72
N GLN A 136 -9.61 -4.44 -9.42
CA GLN A 136 -9.90 -5.40 -8.35
C GLN A 136 -10.86 -4.79 -7.31
N ALA A 137 -11.63 -3.76 -7.70
CA ALA A 137 -12.25 -2.86 -6.74
C ALA A 137 -13.38 -3.51 -5.94
N TRP A 138 -13.42 -3.22 -4.64
CA TRP A 138 -14.44 -3.68 -3.69
C TRP A 138 -14.48 -5.20 -3.53
N ARG A 139 -13.37 -5.76 -3.04
CA ARG A 139 -13.29 -7.16 -2.61
C ARG A 139 -14.02 -7.40 -1.30
N LEU A 140 -14.35 -8.67 -1.06
CA LEU A 140 -14.87 -9.12 0.23
C LEU A 140 -13.94 -8.76 1.39
N THR A 141 -12.62 -8.87 1.22
CA THR A 141 -11.62 -8.48 2.22
C THR A 141 -11.68 -6.99 2.56
N GLU A 142 -11.81 -6.12 1.56
CA GLU A 142 -12.01 -4.69 1.77
C GLU A 142 -13.32 -4.40 2.52
N LYS A 143 -14.41 -5.05 2.08
CA LYS A 143 -15.72 -4.92 2.71
C LYS A 143 -15.66 -5.30 4.19
N THR A 144 -15.07 -6.44 4.55
CA THR A 144 -14.97 -6.91 5.94
C THR A 144 -14.12 -5.97 6.81
N ILE A 145 -13.07 -5.35 6.27
CA ILE A 145 -12.31 -4.32 7.01
C ILE A 145 -13.17 -3.07 7.23
N VAL A 146 -13.89 -2.59 6.21
CA VAL A 146 -14.75 -1.40 6.33
C VAL A 146 -15.91 -1.63 7.30
N GLU A 147 -16.49 -2.84 7.32
CA GLU A 147 -17.49 -3.26 8.30
C GLU A 147 -16.93 -3.28 9.73
N ALA A 148 -15.69 -3.71 9.93
CA ALA A 148 -15.03 -3.72 11.24
C ALA A 148 -14.63 -2.32 11.76
N LEU A 149 -14.54 -1.31 10.88
CA LEU A 149 -14.21 0.07 11.25
C LEU A 149 -15.44 0.87 11.75
N ASP A 150 -16.66 0.41 11.47
CA ASP A 150 -17.95 0.97 11.91
C ASP A 150 -18.03 2.53 11.85
N LEU A 151 -18.10 3.07 10.64
CA LEU A 151 -18.12 4.51 10.37
C LEU A 151 -19.43 4.98 9.72
N ASP A 152 -19.87 6.20 10.01
CA ASP A 152 -20.95 6.89 9.26
C ASP A 152 -20.58 6.93 7.76
N PRO A 153 -21.35 6.27 6.86
CA PRO A 153 -21.10 6.30 5.43
C PRO A 153 -21.01 7.72 4.86
N ARG A 154 -21.72 8.68 5.46
CA ARG A 154 -21.71 10.10 5.06
C ARG A 154 -20.37 10.78 5.34
N GLN A 155 -19.52 10.19 6.16
CA GLN A 155 -18.16 10.62 6.46
C GLN A 155 -17.09 9.83 5.68
N ALA A 156 -17.50 8.90 4.81
CA ALA A 156 -16.61 8.00 4.09
C ALA A 156 -16.64 8.24 2.57
N ILE A 157 -15.45 8.23 1.94
CA ILE A 157 -15.22 8.41 0.51
C ILE A 157 -14.52 7.17 -0.05
N LEU A 158 -15.07 6.57 -1.10
CA LEU A 158 -14.40 5.52 -1.88
C LEU A 158 -13.53 6.15 -2.97
N ALA A 159 -12.21 6.01 -2.88
CA ALA A 159 -11.24 6.43 -3.88
C ALA A 159 -10.78 5.22 -4.73
N VAL A 160 -11.19 5.21 -5.99
CA VAL A 160 -10.86 4.15 -6.96
C VAL A 160 -9.55 4.52 -7.68
N SER A 161 -8.45 3.95 -7.21
CA SER A 161 -7.10 4.22 -7.71
C SER A 161 -6.80 3.51 -9.05
N ARG A 162 -5.75 3.97 -9.73
CA ARG A 162 -5.30 3.45 -11.04
C ARG A 162 -6.39 3.52 -12.12
N ALA A 163 -7.28 4.51 -12.06
CA ALA A 163 -8.33 4.70 -13.05
C ALA A 163 -7.76 4.95 -14.46
N ASP A 164 -6.51 5.41 -14.57
CA ASP A 164 -5.73 5.54 -15.80
C ASP A 164 -5.33 4.19 -16.45
N LYS A 165 -5.63 3.06 -15.80
CA LYS A 165 -5.42 1.70 -16.35
C LYS A 165 -6.69 1.06 -16.90
N LEU A 166 -7.84 1.74 -16.82
CA LEU A 166 -9.08 1.30 -17.46
C LEU A 166 -8.97 1.52 -18.97
N ARG A 167 -9.32 0.50 -19.75
CA ARG A 167 -9.06 0.47 -21.21
C ARG A 167 -10.00 1.36 -22.01
N SER A 168 -11.19 1.62 -21.49
CA SER A 168 -12.21 2.43 -22.16
C SER A 168 -13.03 3.28 -21.17
N GLY A 169 -13.75 4.27 -21.69
CA GLY A 169 -14.74 5.03 -20.91
C GLY A 169 -15.88 4.14 -20.43
N ASP A 170 -16.31 3.17 -21.25
CA ASP A 170 -17.39 2.22 -20.92
C ASP A 170 -17.04 1.33 -19.74
N ASP A 171 -15.79 0.85 -19.67
CA ASP A 171 -15.30 0.08 -18.51
C ASP A 171 -15.37 0.91 -17.22
N ARG A 172 -15.02 2.21 -17.31
CA ARG A 172 -15.09 3.15 -16.18
C ARG A 172 -16.53 3.40 -15.75
N THR A 173 -17.46 3.56 -16.68
CA THR A 173 -18.89 3.74 -16.39
C THR A 173 -19.47 2.47 -15.74
N ARG A 174 -19.27 1.29 -16.34
CA ARG A 174 -19.75 0.02 -15.78
C ARG A 174 -19.18 -0.26 -14.38
N LEU A 175 -17.89 0.03 -14.18
CA LEU A 175 -17.25 -0.10 -12.87
C LEU A 175 -17.83 0.89 -11.85
N LYS A 176 -18.05 2.15 -12.24
CA LYS A 176 -18.68 3.16 -11.38
C LYS A 176 -20.09 2.73 -10.97
N ASP A 177 -20.91 2.29 -11.93
CA ASP A 177 -22.29 1.88 -11.67
C ASP A 177 -22.36 0.63 -10.78
N ARG A 178 -21.41 -0.30 -10.94
CA ARG A 178 -21.26 -1.45 -10.02
C ARG A 178 -20.93 -0.98 -8.61
N LEU A 179 -19.87 -0.17 -8.46
CA LEU A 179 -19.42 0.30 -7.15
C LEU A 179 -20.50 1.11 -6.44
N LEU A 180 -21.20 2.02 -7.12
CA LEU A 180 -22.30 2.76 -6.50
C LEU A 180 -23.37 1.84 -5.91
N ARG A 181 -23.80 0.78 -6.62
CA ARG A 181 -24.77 -0.19 -6.10
C ARG A 181 -24.22 -1.07 -4.98
N GLU A 182 -22.95 -1.45 -5.04
CA GLU A 182 -22.34 -2.37 -4.06
C GLU A 182 -21.80 -1.66 -2.82
N THR A 183 -21.65 -0.33 -2.86
CA THR A 183 -21.00 0.45 -1.80
C THR A 183 -21.84 1.62 -1.25
N GLU A 184 -23.10 1.80 -1.67
CA GLU A 184 -23.98 2.90 -1.21
C GLU A 184 -24.19 2.94 0.31
N SER A 185 -24.19 1.78 0.98
CA SER A 185 -24.31 1.68 2.44
C SER A 185 -23.00 1.92 3.19
N TYR A 186 -21.90 2.21 2.50
CA TYR A 186 -20.56 2.36 3.10
C TYR A 186 -19.87 3.68 2.77
N PHE A 187 -20.24 4.37 1.68
CA PHE A 187 -19.62 5.65 1.29
C PHE A 187 -20.61 6.65 0.70
N GLY A 188 -20.51 7.91 1.13
CA GLY A 188 -21.26 9.04 0.58
C GLY A 188 -20.71 9.56 -0.75
N ALA A 189 -19.52 9.13 -1.19
CA ALA A 189 -18.95 9.48 -2.48
C ALA A 189 -18.06 8.36 -3.07
N CYS A 190 -18.07 8.21 -4.39
CA CYS A 190 -17.18 7.32 -5.14
C CYS A 190 -16.44 8.11 -6.23
N ILE A 191 -15.11 8.18 -6.12
CA ILE A 191 -14.25 9.08 -6.89
C ILE A 191 -13.14 8.27 -7.56
N PHE A 192 -12.97 8.47 -8.87
CA PHE A 192 -11.94 7.77 -9.67
C PHE A 192 -10.68 8.63 -9.76
N VAL A 193 -9.53 8.02 -9.45
CA VAL A 193 -8.25 8.71 -9.31
C VAL A 193 -7.25 8.20 -10.34
N GLN A 194 -6.71 9.12 -11.15
CA GLN A 194 -5.65 8.83 -12.12
C GLN A 194 -4.29 9.08 -11.46
N GLY A 195 -3.51 8.01 -11.32
CA GLY A 195 -2.40 7.96 -10.37
C GLY A 195 -1.00 8.06 -10.96
N SER A 196 -0.88 8.32 -12.27
CA SER A 196 0.44 8.30 -12.91
C SER A 196 1.31 9.47 -12.44
N ARG A 197 2.59 9.20 -12.13
CA ARG A 197 3.57 10.23 -11.68
C ARG A 197 3.63 11.44 -12.61
N ARG A 198 3.43 11.25 -13.92
CA ARG A 198 3.37 12.34 -14.90
C ARG A 198 2.21 13.30 -14.62
N ILE A 199 0.97 12.78 -14.57
CA ILE A 199 -0.23 13.62 -14.37
C ILE A 199 -0.17 14.31 -13.00
N ILE A 200 0.30 13.61 -11.95
CA ILE A 200 0.51 14.22 -10.62
C ILE A 200 1.61 15.30 -10.64
N GLY A 201 2.68 15.12 -11.40
CA GLY A 201 3.72 16.14 -11.61
C GLY A 201 3.20 17.37 -12.36
N ASP A 202 2.38 17.16 -13.39
CA ASP A 202 1.74 18.24 -14.17
C ASP A 202 0.72 19.03 -13.31
N ALA A 203 0.01 18.35 -12.39
CA ALA A 203 -0.92 18.95 -11.43
C ALA A 203 -0.27 19.96 -10.47
N ALA A 204 1.06 19.92 -10.29
CA ALA A 204 1.79 20.87 -9.44
C ALA A 204 1.68 22.33 -9.90
N ARG A 205 1.33 22.55 -11.19
CA ARG A 205 1.31 23.85 -11.88
C ARG A 205 0.02 24.10 -12.67
N SER A 206 -0.97 23.21 -12.59
CA SER A 206 -2.20 23.29 -13.39
C SER A 206 -3.39 22.69 -12.66
N ASP A 207 -4.41 23.52 -12.37
CA ASP A 207 -5.69 23.06 -11.80
C ASP A 207 -6.46 22.13 -12.76
N VAL A 208 -6.25 22.27 -14.07
CA VAL A 208 -6.84 21.37 -15.08
C VAL A 208 -6.24 19.98 -14.92
N ALA A 209 -4.90 19.86 -14.89
CA ALA A 209 -4.23 18.58 -14.68
C ALA A 209 -4.54 17.99 -13.29
N TRP A 210 -4.71 18.84 -12.26
CA TRP A 210 -5.17 18.36 -10.95
C TRP A 210 -6.60 17.83 -10.99
N SER A 211 -7.52 18.46 -11.72
CA SER A 211 -8.88 17.97 -11.92
C SER A 211 -8.90 16.62 -12.66
N GLU A 212 -7.98 16.40 -13.60
CA GLU A 212 -7.81 15.11 -14.29
C GLU A 212 -7.33 13.99 -13.36
N THR A 213 -6.50 14.30 -12.33
CA THR A 213 -6.11 13.30 -11.32
C THR A 213 -7.29 12.79 -10.48
N GLY A 214 -8.39 13.55 -10.37
CA GLY A 214 -9.45 13.31 -9.39
C GLY A 214 -9.31 14.11 -8.09
N GLY A 215 -8.24 14.90 -7.93
CA GLY A 215 -7.94 15.65 -6.70
C GLY A 215 -8.97 16.71 -6.34
N THR A 216 -9.45 17.48 -7.32
CA THR A 216 -10.51 18.50 -7.14
C THR A 216 -11.79 17.87 -6.56
N GLN A 217 -12.15 16.68 -7.04
CA GLN A 217 -13.36 15.96 -6.64
C GLN A 217 -13.22 15.44 -5.21
N ILE A 218 -12.03 14.97 -4.81
CA ILE A 218 -11.76 14.55 -3.42
C ILE A 218 -11.88 15.75 -2.48
N VAL A 219 -11.23 16.88 -2.79
CA VAL A 219 -11.30 18.09 -1.96
C VAL A 219 -12.73 18.64 -1.87
N ALA A 220 -13.51 18.61 -2.96
CA ALA A 220 -14.91 19.01 -2.96
C ALA A 220 -15.78 18.09 -2.07
N ALA A 221 -15.55 16.77 -2.09
CA ALA A 221 -16.23 15.82 -1.22
C ALA A 221 -15.87 16.05 0.26
N ILE A 222 -14.57 16.18 0.58
CA ILE A 222 -14.10 16.53 1.94
C ILE A 222 -14.75 17.83 2.42
N GLY A 223 -14.76 18.88 1.59
CA GLY A 223 -15.38 20.17 1.92
C GLY A 223 -16.88 20.07 2.18
N SER A 224 -17.59 19.20 1.46
CA SER A 224 -19.02 18.94 1.64
C SER A 224 -19.30 18.22 2.98
N ILE A 225 -18.51 17.20 3.31
CA ILE A 225 -18.59 16.49 4.59
C ILE A 225 -18.23 17.43 5.75
N ALA A 226 -17.16 18.22 5.61
CA ALA A 226 -16.74 19.20 6.61
C ALA A 226 -17.79 20.30 6.85
N LYS A 227 -18.55 20.70 5.83
CA LYS A 227 -19.69 21.60 5.98
C LYS A 227 -20.80 20.94 6.81
N ALA A 228 -21.23 19.74 6.42
CA ALA A 228 -22.26 19.00 7.15
C ALA A 228 -21.88 18.75 8.62
N LEU A 229 -20.63 18.39 8.90
CA LEU A 229 -20.12 18.21 10.27
C LEU A 229 -20.19 19.49 11.11
N ARG A 230 -19.85 20.65 10.53
CA ARG A 230 -19.98 21.95 11.21
C ARG A 230 -21.44 22.33 11.45
N GLU A 231 -22.35 21.95 10.55
CA GLU A 231 -23.78 22.18 10.71
C GLU A 231 -24.38 21.29 11.81
N ARG A 232 -24.03 19.99 11.86
CA ARG A 232 -24.41 19.07 12.96
C ARG A 232 -23.93 19.59 14.32
N ARG A 233 -22.62 19.88 14.46
CA ARG A 233 -22.02 20.41 15.69
C ARG A 233 -22.66 21.73 16.16
N LYS A 234 -23.12 22.58 15.23
CA LYS A 234 -23.84 23.82 15.57
C LYS A 234 -25.25 23.56 16.07
N ALA A 235 -25.98 22.62 15.47
CA ALA A 235 -27.31 22.24 15.94
C ALA A 235 -27.23 21.61 17.35
N GLU A 236 -26.32 20.66 17.55
CA GLU A 236 -26.05 20.02 18.85
C GLU A 236 -25.66 21.04 19.94
N ALA A 237 -24.85 22.06 19.61
CA ALA A 237 -24.45 23.11 20.55
C ALA A 237 -25.54 24.14 20.89
N ILE A 238 -26.65 24.17 20.13
CA ILE A 238 -27.79 25.07 20.38
C ILE A 238 -28.84 24.39 21.30
N ASP A 239 -28.78 23.06 21.45
CA ASP A 239 -29.79 22.27 22.16
C ASP A 239 -29.39 21.66 23.55
N PRO A 240 -28.75 22.40 24.48
CA PRO A 240 -28.59 21.96 25.87
C PRO A 240 -29.58 22.60 26.86
N ALA A 241 -30.63 23.30 26.38
CA ALA A 241 -31.40 24.25 27.20
C ALA A 241 -32.92 24.01 27.29
N GLN A 242 -33.48 22.94 26.71
CA GLN A 242 -34.95 22.72 26.69
C GLN A 242 -35.49 21.49 27.43
N GLU A 243 -34.66 20.60 28.02
CA GLU A 243 -35.16 19.38 28.69
C GLU A 243 -35.21 19.40 30.24
N VAL A 244 -35.03 20.56 30.91
CA VAL A 244 -35.14 20.62 32.39
C VAL A 244 -35.90 21.83 32.92
N SER A 245 -37.16 22.03 32.50
CA SER A 245 -38.09 22.93 33.22
C SER A 245 -39.58 22.61 33.01
N ASP A 246 -39.99 21.35 33.20
CA ASP A 246 -41.42 20.99 33.26
C ASP A 246 -41.70 19.81 34.23
N VAL A 247 -41.13 19.85 35.44
CA VAL A 247 -41.60 19.05 36.58
C VAL A 247 -41.66 19.89 37.87
N ASP A 248 -42.88 20.33 38.15
CA ASP A 248 -43.49 20.51 39.48
C ASP A 248 -42.80 21.45 40.51
N ALA A 249 -43.28 22.71 40.53
CA ALA A 249 -42.99 23.68 41.58
C ALA A 249 -44.17 23.78 42.58
N THR A 250 -44.31 22.82 43.50
CA THR A 250 -45.20 22.95 44.66
C THR A 250 -44.58 22.46 45.99
N SER A 251 -43.78 23.31 46.65
CA SER A 251 -43.79 23.40 48.13
C SER A 251 -43.08 24.66 48.62
N ASP A 252 -43.68 25.34 49.60
CA ASP A 252 -43.22 26.58 50.21
C ASP A 252 -42.57 26.32 51.59
N HIS A 253 -41.94 27.34 52.18
CA HIS A 253 -41.49 27.46 53.59
C HIS A 253 -40.16 26.79 54.03
N GLN A 254 -39.05 27.48 53.74
CA GLN A 254 -38.28 28.40 54.64
C GLN A 254 -38.04 28.08 56.16
N PRO A 255 -37.07 28.74 56.87
CA PRO A 255 -35.89 28.03 57.42
C PRO A 255 -35.48 28.38 58.88
N VAL A 256 -34.42 27.75 59.42
CA VAL A 256 -33.57 28.31 60.50
C VAL A 256 -32.14 27.69 60.50
N PRO A 257 -31.11 28.31 61.13
CA PRO A 257 -29.70 28.22 60.68
C PRO A 257 -28.72 27.74 61.78
N VAL A 258 -27.39 27.81 61.49
CA VAL A 258 -26.19 28.01 62.37
C VAL A 258 -25.00 27.52 61.52
N SER A 259 -23.91 28.21 61.15
CA SER A 259 -23.13 29.38 61.60
C SER A 259 -21.70 28.96 62.04
N ALA A 260 -20.71 29.59 61.39
CA ALA A 260 -19.31 29.80 61.79
C ALA A 260 -18.30 28.62 61.85
N ALA A 261 -17.19 28.81 61.13
CA ALA A 261 -15.90 28.13 61.31
C ALA A 261 -15.08 28.77 62.48
N PRO A 262 -13.87 28.24 62.79
CA PRO A 262 -12.71 28.99 62.29
C PRO A 262 -11.49 28.17 61.81
N GLU A 263 -10.82 28.80 60.85
CA GLU A 263 -9.40 28.84 60.42
C GLU A 263 -8.26 28.06 61.14
N ARG A 264 -7.24 27.71 60.32
CA ARG A 264 -5.84 27.26 60.61
C ARG A 264 -5.67 25.77 60.96
N GLU A 265 -4.58 25.09 60.57
CA GLU A 265 -3.23 25.54 60.19
C GLU A 265 -2.57 24.61 59.14
N ALA A 266 -1.57 25.07 58.39
CA ALA A 266 -0.86 24.27 57.38
C ALA A 266 0.56 23.89 57.84
N PRO A 267 1.12 22.77 57.33
CA PRO A 267 2.49 22.82 56.83
C PRO A 267 2.73 22.07 55.50
N ALA A 268 3.88 22.40 54.89
CA ALA A 268 4.30 22.05 53.53
C ALA A 268 4.97 20.65 53.42
N PRO A 269 5.29 20.16 52.19
CA PRO A 269 5.60 18.74 51.96
C PRO A 269 7.08 18.38 52.07
N VAL A 270 7.39 17.10 52.29
CA VAL A 270 8.75 16.54 52.25
C VAL A 270 8.82 15.35 51.30
N SER A 271 9.86 15.34 50.47
CA SER A 271 10.12 14.36 49.41
C SER A 271 10.85 13.11 49.89
N LYS A 272 10.63 11.97 49.21
CA LYS A 272 11.69 11.21 48.49
C LYS A 272 11.13 9.92 47.83
N PRO A 273 11.66 9.50 46.66
CA PRO A 273 11.32 8.22 46.04
C PRO A 273 12.13 7.06 46.64
N LEU A 274 11.58 5.84 46.55
CA LEU A 274 12.24 4.61 46.97
C LEU A 274 13.22 4.13 45.88
N VAL A 275 14.48 3.98 46.24
CA VAL A 275 15.50 3.31 45.41
C VAL A 275 15.47 1.82 45.72
N LEU A 276 15.45 0.97 44.70
CA LEU A 276 15.77 -0.45 44.85
C LEU A 276 17.13 -0.72 44.21
N ASP A 277 18.10 -1.00 45.06
CA ASP A 277 19.46 -1.41 44.69
C ASP A 277 19.53 -2.94 44.67
N THR A 278 20.32 -3.53 43.77
CA THR A 278 20.64 -4.96 43.82
C THR A 278 22.01 -5.22 43.17
N THR A 279 23.03 -5.24 44.02
CA THR A 279 24.41 -5.54 43.64
C THR A 279 24.72 -7.04 43.74
N ALA A 280 25.37 -7.61 42.72
CA ALA A 280 26.15 -8.85 42.85
C ALA A 280 27.31 -8.91 41.85
N ARG A 281 28.48 -9.39 42.32
CA ARG A 281 29.83 -9.36 41.71
C ARG A 281 30.68 -10.35 42.54
N VAL A 282 31.78 -11.00 42.13
CA VAL A 282 32.75 -11.04 41.00
C VAL A 282 33.15 -12.56 40.91
N PRO A 283 33.68 -13.19 39.81
CA PRO A 283 34.87 -12.69 39.11
C PRO A 283 35.12 -13.03 37.60
N ASP A 284 35.97 -12.17 37.03
CA ASP A 284 36.77 -12.30 35.79
C ASP A 284 37.90 -13.34 35.94
N PRO A 285 38.38 -13.98 34.86
CA PRO A 285 39.74 -13.63 34.42
C PRO A 285 39.98 -13.63 32.89
N GLY A 286 40.67 -12.59 32.41
CA GLY A 286 41.94 -12.82 31.70
C GLY A 286 42.07 -12.44 30.22
N LYS A 287 42.03 -11.13 29.92
CA LYS A 287 42.78 -10.42 28.86
C LYS A 287 43.43 -11.22 27.70
N ALA A 288 43.03 -10.91 26.47
CA ALA A 288 43.93 -10.85 25.30
C ALA A 288 43.57 -9.66 24.38
N LYS A 289 44.55 -9.06 23.71
CA LYS A 289 44.39 -7.90 22.80
C LYS A 289 44.06 -8.35 21.37
N ALA A 290 43.14 -7.66 20.69
CA ALA A 290 43.21 -7.44 19.24
C ALA A 290 42.44 -6.16 18.81
N THR A 291 42.93 -5.55 17.75
CA THR A 291 42.65 -4.21 17.21
C THR A 291 41.49 -4.11 16.22
N HIS A 292 40.79 -2.96 16.25
CA HIS A 292 40.20 -2.19 15.13
C HIS A 292 39.14 -2.77 14.17
N THR A 293 38.21 -1.87 13.79
CA THR A 293 37.19 -1.96 12.72
C THR A 293 36.10 -3.02 12.95
N GLY A 294 34.82 -2.77 12.65
CA GLY A 294 34.19 -1.61 12.03
C GLY A 294 32.89 -2.06 11.38
N ASN A 295 31.87 -2.34 12.19
CA ASN A 295 30.62 -2.97 11.71
C ASN A 295 29.84 -2.01 10.80
N GLY A 296 29.88 -2.27 9.50
CA GLY A 296 28.99 -1.66 8.52
C GLY A 296 27.80 -2.57 8.27
N ASP A 297 26.59 -2.04 8.48
CA ASP A 297 25.34 -2.73 8.18
C ASP A 297 25.15 -2.83 6.66
N ILE A 298 24.66 -3.96 6.15
CA ILE A 298 24.64 -4.27 4.71
C ILE A 298 23.20 -4.26 4.20
N SER A 299 22.78 -3.11 3.67
CA SER A 299 21.49 -2.94 3.00
C SER A 299 21.58 -3.24 1.49
N ASP A 300 20.66 -4.05 0.97
CA ASP A 300 20.56 -4.44 -0.44
C ASP A 300 20.64 -3.26 -1.43
N LYS A 301 21.57 -3.34 -2.40
CA LYS A 301 21.76 -2.31 -3.44
C LYS A 301 21.04 -2.69 -4.73
N VAL A 302 19.85 -2.14 -4.94
CA VAL A 302 19.17 -2.16 -6.26
C VAL A 302 19.89 -1.21 -7.23
N VAL A 303 20.69 -1.76 -8.15
CA VAL A 303 21.38 -0.98 -9.18
C VAL A 303 20.49 -0.85 -10.43
N THR A 304 20.10 0.38 -10.78
CA THR A 304 19.30 0.66 -11.98
C THR A 304 20.17 1.26 -13.09
N PHE A 305 20.32 0.57 -14.22
CA PHE A 305 21.02 1.10 -15.40
C PHE A 305 20.04 1.67 -16.42
N SER A 306 20.19 2.96 -16.77
CA SER A 306 19.41 3.58 -17.85
C SER A 306 20.13 4.75 -18.54
N THR A 307 21.01 4.47 -19.51
CA THR A 307 21.41 5.48 -20.51
C THR A 307 21.92 4.85 -21.82
N VAL A 308 21.27 5.17 -22.96
CA VAL A 308 21.89 5.64 -24.23
C VAL A 308 20.84 6.50 -24.97
N ARG A 309 21.28 7.52 -25.72
CA ARG A 309 20.47 8.54 -26.40
C ARG A 309 19.92 8.16 -27.79
N ASN A 310 18.90 8.91 -28.19
CA ASN A 310 18.28 8.97 -29.53
C ASN A 310 19.22 9.36 -30.68
N ALA A 311 18.87 8.99 -31.92
CA ALA A 311 18.89 9.88 -33.09
C ALA A 311 18.02 9.36 -34.26
N ALA A 312 17.43 10.29 -35.03
CA ALA A 312 16.84 10.14 -36.39
C ALA A 312 15.54 9.32 -36.53
N ARG A 313 14.54 9.72 -37.34
CA ARG A 313 14.32 10.99 -38.10
C ARG A 313 12.82 11.16 -38.44
N ASP A 314 12.39 12.39 -38.72
CA ASP A 314 11.09 12.68 -39.31
C ASP A 314 10.84 12.00 -40.66
N GLN A 315 9.61 11.55 -40.89
CA GLN A 315 8.84 11.98 -42.06
C GLN A 315 7.34 11.71 -41.93
N ARG A 316 6.55 12.78 -42.04
CA ARG A 316 5.11 12.77 -42.33
C ARG A 316 4.94 12.69 -43.86
N PRO A 317 3.86 12.08 -44.37
CA PRO A 317 3.01 12.89 -45.23
C PRO A 317 1.51 12.74 -44.91
N ALA A 318 0.69 13.51 -45.63
CA ALA A 318 -0.71 13.74 -45.33
C ALA A 318 -1.68 12.89 -46.17
N ASN A 319 -2.77 12.50 -45.51
CA ASN A 319 -4.17 12.62 -45.94
C ASN A 319 -4.54 12.43 -47.42
N THR A 320 -5.38 11.42 -47.69
CA THR A 320 -6.42 11.45 -48.75
C THR A 320 -7.68 10.71 -48.31
N ASP A 321 -8.84 11.33 -48.57
CA ASP A 321 -10.18 10.78 -48.27
C ASP A 321 -10.59 9.63 -49.22
N LYS A 322 -11.42 8.69 -48.72
CA LYS A 322 -12.73 8.40 -49.36
C LYS A 322 -13.69 7.48 -48.58
N ALA A 323 -14.94 7.95 -48.49
CA ALA A 323 -16.21 7.22 -48.70
C ALA A 323 -16.55 5.94 -47.88
N ARG A 324 -17.33 6.15 -46.81
CA ARG A 324 -18.75 5.75 -46.68
C ARG A 324 -19.25 4.52 -47.50
N ALA A 325 -19.65 3.45 -46.79
CA ALA A 325 -20.95 2.76 -46.98
C ALA A 325 -21.24 1.67 -45.91
N ASP A 326 -22.49 1.67 -45.45
CA ASP A 326 -23.38 0.55 -45.09
C ASP A 326 -23.03 -0.51 -44.01
N THR A 327 -23.80 -0.42 -42.91
CA THR A 327 -24.20 -1.54 -42.04
C THR A 327 -25.25 -2.41 -42.76
N PRO A 328 -25.33 -3.72 -42.49
CA PRO A 328 -26.54 -4.18 -41.79
C PRO A 328 -26.33 -5.32 -40.77
N ALA A 329 -27.16 -5.25 -39.72
CA ALA A 329 -27.82 -6.34 -38.97
C ALA A 329 -27.01 -7.51 -38.35
N ALA A 330 -27.31 -7.76 -37.07
CA ALA A 330 -27.02 -9.01 -36.36
C ALA A 330 -28.02 -10.13 -36.75
N PRO A 331 -27.76 -11.36 -36.30
CA PRO A 331 -28.82 -12.25 -35.84
C PRO A 331 -28.67 -12.65 -34.36
N THR A 332 -29.77 -13.14 -33.80
CA THR A 332 -30.03 -13.27 -32.36
C THR A 332 -29.89 -14.71 -31.83
N ALA A 333 -29.52 -14.82 -30.55
CA ALA A 333 -29.97 -15.81 -29.55
C ALA A 333 -29.92 -17.34 -29.80
N ALA A 334 -29.13 -18.02 -28.96
CA ALA A 334 -29.48 -19.26 -28.21
C ALA A 334 -28.49 -19.37 -27.04
N SER A 335 -28.86 -19.16 -25.77
CA SER A 335 -29.64 -20.03 -24.89
C SER A 335 -29.09 -21.46 -24.77
N SER A 336 -28.29 -21.70 -23.73
CA SER A 336 -27.98 -23.01 -23.16
C SER A 336 -27.84 -22.84 -21.65
N ALA A 337 -28.61 -23.58 -20.87
CA ALA A 337 -28.66 -23.47 -19.41
C ALA A 337 -28.18 -24.76 -18.72
N ILE A 338 -28.00 -24.66 -17.39
CA ILE A 338 -27.86 -25.77 -16.42
C ILE A 338 -26.49 -26.45 -16.37
N SER A 339 -25.71 -26.12 -15.33
CA SER A 339 -25.53 -27.03 -14.18
C SER A 339 -24.97 -26.31 -12.96
N ALA A 340 -25.57 -26.57 -11.79
CA ALA A 340 -25.10 -26.11 -10.49
C ALA A 340 -24.04 -27.07 -9.92
N PRO A 341 -23.16 -26.62 -9.00
CA PRO A 341 -22.10 -27.47 -8.45
C PRO A 341 -22.61 -28.42 -7.36
N GLN A 342 -22.05 -29.64 -7.32
CA GLN A 342 -22.23 -30.61 -6.23
C GLN A 342 -20.91 -30.84 -5.45
N PRO A 343 -20.99 -31.40 -4.22
CA PRO A 343 -20.24 -30.85 -3.09
C PRO A 343 -18.88 -31.48 -2.79
N ALA A 344 -18.16 -30.82 -1.87
CA ALA A 344 -16.82 -31.16 -1.43
C ALA A 344 -16.65 -32.61 -0.93
N ALA A 345 -15.67 -33.32 -1.50
CA ALA A 345 -15.13 -34.55 -0.93
C ALA A 345 -14.13 -34.21 0.18
N LYS A 346 -14.34 -34.77 1.37
CA LYS A 346 -13.43 -34.65 2.52
C LYS A 346 -12.14 -35.45 2.23
N ILE A 347 -11.00 -34.78 2.17
CA ILE A 347 -9.70 -35.47 2.29
C ILE A 347 -9.39 -35.60 3.78
N GLN A 348 -9.19 -36.84 4.22
CA GLN A 348 -8.83 -37.15 5.60
C GLN A 348 -7.35 -36.85 5.84
N THR A 349 -7.05 -36.16 6.93
CA THR A 349 -5.67 -35.97 7.43
C THR A 349 -5.17 -37.28 8.04
N ALA A 350 -4.37 -38.04 7.29
CA ALA A 350 -3.50 -39.07 7.84
C ALA A 350 -2.28 -38.43 8.53
N ARG A 351 -1.73 -39.13 9.53
CA ARG A 351 -0.67 -38.61 10.40
C ARG A 351 0.70 -38.56 9.71
N ALA A 352 1.58 -37.73 10.30
CA ALA A 352 2.96 -37.57 9.87
C ALA A 352 3.78 -38.86 10.02
N ASP A 353 4.58 -39.13 9.00
CA ASP A 353 5.81 -39.93 9.06
C ASP A 353 6.95 -39.11 8.47
N THR A 354 8.19 -39.48 8.79
CA THR A 354 9.41 -38.67 8.58
C THR A 354 9.61 -38.19 7.15
N ALA A 355 9.71 -36.86 6.97
CA ALA A 355 9.96 -36.24 5.68
C ALA A 355 11.40 -36.49 5.19
N SER A 356 11.55 -37.37 4.21
CA SER A 356 12.69 -37.35 3.29
C SER A 356 12.53 -36.18 2.33
N THR A 357 13.61 -35.45 2.07
CA THR A 357 13.70 -34.43 1.01
C THR A 357 13.23 -35.05 -0.32
N PRO A 358 12.18 -34.53 -0.99
CA PRO A 358 11.70 -35.12 -2.23
C PRO A 358 12.76 -35.11 -3.34
N ASP A 359 12.69 -36.10 -4.24
CA ASP A 359 13.62 -36.23 -5.35
C ASP A 359 13.57 -34.98 -6.24
N PRO A 360 14.71 -34.39 -6.67
CA PRO A 360 14.74 -33.37 -7.72
C PRO A 360 13.86 -33.67 -8.95
N ALA A 361 13.68 -34.94 -9.32
CA ALA A 361 12.77 -35.36 -10.39
C ALA A 361 11.28 -35.04 -10.08
N ASP A 362 10.83 -35.24 -8.85
CA ASP A 362 9.45 -34.95 -8.42
C ASP A 362 9.20 -33.43 -8.41
N ARG A 363 10.19 -32.65 -7.96
CA ARG A 363 10.16 -31.17 -7.99
C ARG A 363 9.95 -30.65 -9.41
N VAL A 364 10.67 -31.21 -10.38
CA VAL A 364 10.54 -30.89 -11.81
C VAL A 364 9.18 -31.31 -12.37
N ALA A 365 8.65 -32.46 -11.97
CA ALA A 365 7.33 -32.92 -12.41
C ALA A 365 6.21 -31.97 -11.93
N MET A 366 6.21 -31.57 -10.65
CA MET A 366 5.24 -30.61 -10.10
C MET A 366 5.33 -29.25 -10.78
N LEU A 367 6.55 -28.74 -11.00
CA LEU A 367 6.80 -27.52 -11.76
C LEU A 367 6.22 -27.59 -13.18
N ARG A 368 6.38 -28.71 -13.88
CA ARG A 368 5.84 -28.92 -15.23
C ARG A 368 4.32 -28.92 -15.25
N THR A 369 3.67 -29.55 -14.26
CA THR A 369 2.20 -29.51 -14.11
C THR A 369 1.69 -28.09 -13.86
N LEU A 370 2.32 -27.33 -12.95
CA LEU A 370 1.94 -25.95 -12.68
C LEU A 370 2.17 -25.06 -13.92
N ALA A 371 3.32 -25.17 -14.57
CA ALA A 371 3.65 -24.41 -15.78
C ALA A 371 2.66 -24.67 -16.93
N GLY A 372 2.26 -25.92 -17.15
CA GLY A 372 1.26 -26.29 -18.16
C GLY A 372 -0.16 -25.77 -17.87
N SER A 373 -0.47 -25.42 -16.61
CA SER A 373 -1.77 -24.83 -16.22
C SER A 373 -1.86 -23.31 -16.46
N LEU A 374 -0.76 -22.65 -16.82
CA LEU A 374 -0.72 -21.20 -16.99
C LEU A 374 -1.33 -20.76 -18.33
N GLY A 375 -2.39 -19.96 -18.26
CA GLY A 375 -2.99 -19.32 -19.43
C GLY A 375 -2.06 -18.28 -20.08
N GLY A 376 -2.25 -18.02 -21.38
CA GLY A 376 -1.50 -17.00 -22.13
C GLY A 376 -0.19 -17.49 -22.76
N ALA A 377 0.02 -18.81 -22.85
CA ALA A 377 1.18 -19.45 -23.49
C ALA A 377 2.55 -18.91 -23.01
N PRO A 378 2.82 -18.92 -21.68
CA PRO A 378 4.14 -18.58 -21.17
C PRO A 378 5.20 -19.57 -21.65
N VAL A 379 6.44 -19.11 -21.70
CA VAL A 379 7.61 -19.98 -21.77
C VAL A 379 8.19 -20.09 -20.37
N VAL A 380 8.21 -21.29 -19.81
CA VAL A 380 8.70 -21.59 -18.46
C VAL A 380 9.79 -22.63 -18.56
N GLY A 381 10.88 -22.45 -17.82
CA GLY A 381 11.95 -23.44 -17.77
C GLY A 381 12.76 -23.40 -16.49
N LEU A 382 13.58 -24.43 -16.33
CA LEU A 382 14.55 -24.58 -15.25
C LEU A 382 15.94 -24.72 -15.88
N CYS A 383 16.87 -23.85 -15.50
CA CYS A 383 18.29 -24.04 -15.77
C CYS A 383 18.93 -24.61 -14.49
N PRO A 384 19.38 -25.88 -14.47
CA PRO A 384 19.88 -26.51 -13.25
C PRO A 384 21.08 -25.77 -12.64
N ALA A 385 21.30 -25.98 -11.34
CA ALA A 385 22.46 -25.42 -10.63
C ALA A 385 23.80 -25.94 -11.18
N ASP A 386 23.82 -27.16 -11.73
CA ASP A 386 24.96 -27.67 -12.51
C ASP A 386 25.01 -26.98 -13.88
N SER A 387 26.01 -26.12 -14.08
CA SER A 387 26.24 -25.38 -15.33
C SER A 387 26.50 -26.25 -16.57
N SER A 388 26.79 -27.55 -16.39
CA SER A 388 26.94 -28.50 -17.50
C SER A 388 25.61 -29.05 -18.01
N ALA A 389 24.54 -28.94 -17.22
CA ALA A 389 23.22 -29.43 -17.59
C ALA A 389 22.47 -28.44 -18.50
N LYS A 390 21.80 -28.97 -19.52
CA LYS A 390 20.97 -28.20 -20.44
C LYS A 390 19.71 -27.70 -19.71
N CYS A 391 19.31 -26.44 -19.91
CA CYS A 391 18.05 -25.93 -19.38
C CYS A 391 16.86 -26.77 -19.90
N GLU A 392 15.99 -27.16 -18.99
CA GLU A 392 14.76 -27.90 -19.25
C GLU A 392 13.61 -26.92 -19.50
N ILE A 393 12.84 -27.15 -20.57
CA ILE A 393 11.67 -26.33 -20.90
C ILE A 393 10.43 -27.05 -20.40
N LEU A 394 9.74 -26.42 -19.45
CA LEU A 394 8.63 -26.98 -18.69
C LEU A 394 7.28 -26.65 -19.35
N ALA A 395 7.19 -25.49 -19.99
CA ALA A 395 6.05 -25.08 -20.81
C ALA A 395 6.47 -24.08 -21.90
N GLY A 396 5.67 -24.01 -22.97
CA GLY A 396 5.88 -23.09 -24.09
C GLY A 396 6.80 -23.64 -25.19
N ASP A 397 7.22 -22.75 -26.09
CA ASP A 397 8.06 -23.09 -27.23
C ASP A 397 9.50 -23.45 -26.80
N ALA A 398 10.01 -24.60 -27.27
CA ALA A 398 11.30 -25.13 -26.85
C ALA A 398 12.52 -24.36 -27.42
N GLU A 399 12.39 -23.72 -28.58
CA GLU A 399 13.47 -22.95 -29.21
C GLU A 399 13.61 -21.57 -28.54
N ILE A 400 12.48 -20.89 -28.31
CA ILE A 400 12.41 -19.67 -27.50
C ILE A 400 12.88 -19.98 -26.08
N GLY A 401 12.38 -21.05 -25.47
CA GLY A 401 12.81 -21.50 -24.14
C GLY A 401 14.31 -21.72 -24.03
N GLY A 402 14.91 -22.42 -25.00
CA GLY A 402 16.36 -22.62 -25.04
C GLY A 402 17.15 -21.31 -25.13
N ARG A 403 16.69 -20.34 -25.94
CA ARG A 403 17.30 -19.00 -26.02
C ARG A 403 17.17 -18.20 -24.72
N ILE A 404 16.01 -18.24 -24.08
CA ILE A 404 15.77 -17.53 -22.82
C ILE A 404 16.55 -18.17 -21.67
N GLY A 405 16.61 -19.50 -21.58
CA GLY A 405 17.45 -20.20 -20.60
C GLY A 405 18.94 -19.83 -20.73
N ALA A 406 19.48 -19.84 -21.94
CA ALA A 406 20.85 -19.41 -22.22
C ALA A 406 21.09 -17.91 -21.96
N PHE A 407 20.06 -17.06 -22.10
CA PHE A 407 20.12 -15.67 -21.66
C PHE A 407 20.18 -15.58 -20.12
N CYS A 408 19.29 -16.26 -19.40
CA CYS A 408 19.24 -16.24 -17.94
C CYS A 408 20.52 -16.77 -17.31
N GLN A 409 21.07 -17.89 -17.82
CA GLN A 409 22.36 -18.44 -17.36
C GLN A 409 23.50 -17.44 -17.54
N ARG A 410 23.65 -16.84 -18.73
CA ARG A 410 24.70 -15.83 -18.96
C ARG A 410 24.51 -14.58 -18.09
N SER A 411 23.29 -14.06 -17.99
CA SER A 411 22.99 -12.93 -17.12
C SER A 411 23.32 -13.24 -15.66
N LEU A 412 23.02 -14.44 -15.15
CA LEU A 412 23.40 -14.82 -13.79
C LEU A 412 24.93 -14.97 -13.65
N GLN A 413 25.63 -15.52 -14.65
CA GLN A 413 27.09 -15.62 -14.63
C GLN A 413 27.77 -14.25 -14.61
N ASP A 414 27.34 -13.33 -15.48
CA ASP A 414 27.83 -11.95 -15.52
C ASP A 414 27.53 -11.22 -14.20
N LEU A 415 26.29 -11.30 -13.70
CA LEU A 415 25.91 -10.68 -12.43
C LEU A 415 26.63 -11.32 -11.23
N THR A 416 26.87 -12.62 -11.20
CA THR A 416 27.61 -13.28 -10.10
C THR A 416 29.10 -12.93 -10.12
N ARG A 417 29.67 -12.64 -11.30
CA ARG A 417 31.04 -12.11 -11.42
C ARG A 417 31.13 -10.69 -10.85
N ASP A 418 30.15 -9.86 -11.16
CA ASP A 418 30.15 -8.43 -10.79
C ASP A 418 29.62 -8.22 -9.34
N PHE A 419 28.81 -9.16 -8.84
CA PHE A 419 28.26 -9.24 -7.48
C PHE A 419 28.52 -10.66 -6.92
N PRO A 420 29.73 -10.94 -6.39
CA PRO A 420 30.08 -12.25 -5.87
C PRO A 420 29.25 -12.62 -4.62
N PRO A 421 28.93 -13.91 -4.39
CA PRO A 421 28.06 -14.34 -3.28
C PRO A 421 28.55 -13.91 -1.89
N ASP A 422 29.87 -13.91 -1.68
CA ASP A 422 30.53 -13.49 -0.43
C ASP A 422 30.75 -11.95 -0.35
N GLY A 423 30.25 -11.20 -1.34
CA GLY A 423 30.35 -9.75 -1.41
C GLY A 423 29.24 -9.03 -0.62
N PRO A 424 29.36 -7.71 -0.40
CA PRO A 424 28.39 -6.91 0.35
C PRO A 424 27.07 -6.64 -0.40
N GLY A 425 26.75 -7.44 -1.43
CA GLY A 425 25.44 -7.49 -2.08
C GLY A 425 24.76 -8.86 -1.97
N GLY A 426 25.43 -9.85 -1.36
CA GLY A 426 24.97 -11.24 -1.34
C GLY A 426 24.90 -11.89 -2.73
N PRO A 427 24.38 -13.12 -2.82
CA PRO A 427 24.16 -13.80 -4.09
C PRO A 427 22.99 -13.19 -4.87
N VAL A 428 23.11 -13.17 -6.19
CA VAL A 428 22.05 -12.70 -7.10
C VAL A 428 20.87 -13.68 -7.07
N THR A 429 19.80 -13.30 -6.39
CA THR A 429 18.62 -14.17 -6.19
C THR A 429 17.59 -14.09 -7.31
N SER A 430 17.45 -12.95 -8.00
CA SER A 430 16.43 -12.76 -9.05
C SER A 430 16.75 -11.63 -10.03
N LEU A 431 16.09 -11.65 -11.19
CA LEU A 431 16.16 -10.59 -12.20
C LEU A 431 14.82 -10.40 -12.90
N PHE A 432 14.50 -9.15 -13.24
CA PHE A 432 13.27 -8.75 -13.92
C PHE A 432 13.57 -7.84 -15.11
N LEU A 433 13.44 -8.37 -16.33
CA LEU A 433 13.57 -7.62 -17.59
C LEU A 433 12.18 -7.34 -18.18
N SER A 434 11.95 -6.10 -18.65
CA SER A 434 10.66 -5.65 -19.16
C SER A 434 10.82 -4.82 -20.44
N THR A 435 10.24 -5.30 -21.54
CA THR A 435 10.12 -4.55 -22.81
C THR A 435 8.68 -4.05 -23.01
N GLN A 436 8.34 -3.48 -24.18
CA GLN A 436 6.94 -3.14 -24.47
C GLN A 436 6.03 -4.37 -24.68
N ARG A 437 6.59 -5.51 -25.11
CA ARG A 437 5.82 -6.72 -25.49
C ARG A 437 6.13 -7.96 -24.65
N THR A 438 7.22 -7.97 -23.91
CA THR A 438 7.69 -9.16 -23.21
C THR A 438 8.13 -8.82 -21.78
N ARG A 439 7.87 -9.72 -20.85
CA ARG A 439 8.58 -9.77 -19.56
C ARG A 439 9.43 -11.03 -19.57
N VAL A 440 10.68 -10.94 -19.12
CA VAL A 440 11.55 -12.09 -18.84
C VAL A 440 12.00 -11.96 -17.40
N LEU A 441 11.69 -12.97 -16.60
CA LEU A 441 11.96 -13.00 -15.17
C LEU A 441 12.72 -14.28 -14.84
N PHE A 442 13.65 -14.23 -13.90
CA PHE A 442 14.19 -15.44 -13.30
C PHE A 442 14.41 -15.28 -11.80
N GLN A 443 14.40 -16.41 -11.09
CA GLN A 443 14.70 -16.51 -9.67
C GLN A 443 15.50 -17.80 -9.40
N SER A 444 16.52 -17.67 -8.56
CA SER A 444 17.34 -18.78 -8.07
C SER A 444 16.58 -19.52 -6.96
N VAL A 445 16.51 -20.84 -7.07
CA VAL A 445 15.89 -21.77 -6.12
C VAL A 445 17.00 -22.67 -5.55
N PRO A 446 17.27 -22.61 -4.23
CA PRO A 446 18.31 -23.41 -3.60
C PRO A 446 18.22 -24.91 -3.92
N GLY A 447 19.37 -25.50 -4.24
CA GLY A 447 19.49 -26.92 -4.60
C GLY A 447 18.86 -27.35 -5.92
N LEU A 448 18.19 -26.44 -6.67
CA LEU A 448 17.54 -26.77 -7.94
C LEU A 448 18.13 -25.99 -9.12
N GLY A 449 18.45 -24.70 -8.94
CA GLY A 449 18.97 -23.83 -10.00
C GLY A 449 18.03 -22.65 -10.27
N VAL A 450 17.98 -22.19 -11.50
CA VAL A 450 17.25 -20.97 -11.90
C VAL A 450 15.94 -21.32 -12.60
N VAL A 451 14.82 -20.98 -11.98
CA VAL A 451 13.50 -21.01 -12.64
C VAL A 451 13.31 -19.70 -13.40
N PHE A 452 12.90 -19.78 -14.67
CA PHE A 452 12.64 -18.61 -15.50
C PHE A 452 11.24 -18.62 -16.12
N LEU A 453 10.73 -17.42 -16.39
CA LEU A 453 9.42 -17.14 -16.96
C LEU A 453 9.53 -16.06 -18.03
N MET A 454 9.09 -16.34 -19.25
CA MET A 454 8.83 -15.35 -20.28
C MET A 454 7.33 -15.31 -20.59
N VAL A 455 6.76 -14.10 -20.58
CA VAL A 455 5.33 -13.83 -20.83
C VAL A 455 5.13 -12.61 -21.73
N ASP A 456 4.01 -12.60 -22.45
CA ASP A 456 3.53 -11.41 -23.15
C ASP A 456 3.12 -10.31 -22.16
N ALA A 457 3.53 -9.07 -22.44
CA ALA A 457 3.35 -7.92 -21.54
C ALA A 457 1.93 -7.33 -21.54
N VAL A 458 1.10 -7.67 -22.53
CA VAL A 458 -0.32 -7.26 -22.63
C VAL A 458 -1.19 -8.21 -21.82
N ALA A 459 -0.85 -9.51 -21.84
CA ALA A 459 -1.49 -10.54 -21.02
C ALA A 459 -1.04 -10.48 -19.55
N PHE A 460 0.26 -10.30 -19.29
CA PHE A 460 0.85 -10.30 -17.96
C PHE A 460 1.47 -8.93 -17.63
N ASN A 461 0.81 -8.18 -16.75
CA ASN A 461 1.47 -7.05 -16.10
C ASN A 461 2.58 -7.55 -15.15
N GLN A 462 3.51 -6.66 -14.80
CA GLN A 462 4.71 -7.03 -14.02
C GLN A 462 4.38 -7.73 -12.68
N GLY A 463 3.35 -7.29 -11.96
CA GLY A 463 2.94 -7.90 -10.69
C GLY A 463 2.36 -9.31 -10.87
N ILE A 464 1.58 -9.54 -11.94
CA ILE A 464 1.10 -10.90 -12.27
C ILE A 464 2.29 -11.79 -12.62
N ALA A 465 3.21 -11.33 -13.49
CA ALA A 465 4.39 -12.11 -13.86
C ALA A 465 5.28 -12.46 -12.66
N GLN A 466 5.52 -11.50 -11.75
CA GLN A 466 6.27 -11.72 -10.51
C GLN A 466 5.57 -12.72 -9.59
N SER A 467 4.25 -12.57 -9.38
CA SER A 467 3.45 -13.50 -8.57
C SER A 467 3.43 -14.91 -9.17
N THR A 468 3.36 -15.05 -10.50
CA THR A 468 3.44 -16.33 -11.20
C THR A 468 4.80 -16.99 -11.01
N LEU A 469 5.91 -16.25 -11.19
CA LEU A 469 7.25 -16.79 -10.95
C LEU A 469 7.44 -17.18 -9.48
N SER A 470 7.02 -16.33 -8.54
CA SER A 470 7.12 -16.63 -7.10
C SER A 470 6.33 -17.88 -6.71
N ARG A 471 5.17 -18.13 -7.35
CA ARG A 471 4.39 -19.36 -7.15
C ARG A 471 5.08 -20.59 -7.74
N LEU A 472 5.73 -20.47 -8.89
CA LEU A 472 6.54 -21.54 -9.48
C LEU A 472 7.73 -21.88 -8.55
N CYS A 473 8.50 -20.87 -8.12
CA CYS A 473 9.61 -21.05 -7.19
C CYS A 473 9.15 -21.63 -5.85
N LYS A 474 8.04 -21.15 -5.28
CA LYS A 474 7.51 -21.72 -4.05
C LYS A 474 7.12 -23.20 -4.18
N VAL A 475 6.50 -23.62 -5.29
CA VAL A 475 6.23 -25.06 -5.52
C VAL A 475 7.51 -25.86 -5.67
N ALA A 476 8.57 -25.26 -6.21
CA ALA A 476 9.89 -25.88 -6.26
C ALA A 476 10.57 -25.97 -4.88
N GLU A 477 10.31 -25.02 -3.98
CA GLU A 477 10.85 -24.94 -2.61
C GLU A 477 10.08 -25.82 -1.62
N ASP A 478 8.74 -25.77 -1.63
CA ASP A 478 7.85 -26.58 -0.78
C ASP A 478 7.95 -28.10 -1.08
N ALA A 479 8.61 -28.47 -2.18
CA ALA A 479 8.93 -29.83 -2.57
C ALA A 479 10.41 -30.19 -2.27
N ALA A 480 11.06 -29.51 -1.32
CA ALA A 480 12.33 -29.88 -0.71
C ALA A 480 12.12 -30.23 0.78
#